data_AF-A0A836BFA2-F1
#
_entry.id   AF-A0A836BFA2-F1
#
_cell.length_a   1.000
_cell.length_b   1.000
_cell.length_c   1.000
_cell.angle_alpha   90.00
_cell.angle_beta   90.00
_cell.angle_gamma   90.00
#
_symmetry.space_group_name_H-M   'P 1'
#
loop_
_entity.id
_entity.type
_entity.pdbx_description
1 polymer ?
#
loop_
_entity_poly.entity_id
_entity_poly.type
_entity_poly.pdbx_seq_one_letter_code
_entity_poly.pdbx_strand_id
1 'polypeptide(L)'
;MEKQTTESNPAGKTLIIVGFVSIAILFLVYARYQDSELITPEVIDPIQRMAIGFYILLLIAFGAISFGLYQFHKQKVKENGKGIISIIANITWNSKSRKIFVATFVSYGIFFSLFSGTLVYQPEVSFSHHYGAVIPSAVIFPCCDQPGYMPEILVYLTDHVGLQIIPINLVLQVVVSYLVGLNTAIAVSAYSISKKGRNTSTIGAITGLFIACPTCSGSFLSLFIGTASGIALTIALTQLQTLFIAISIPILLTTPFIMARKLKNSGIDYSKPSKLL
;
A
#
# COMPACT_ATOMS: atom_id res chain seq x y z
N MET A 1 33.18 -20.21 -24.86
CA MET A 1 32.42 -19.47 -23.83
C MET A 1 31.19 -18.91 -24.50
N GLU A 2 30.06 -19.61 -24.37
CA GLU A 2 28.80 -19.18 -24.97
C GLU A 2 28.21 -18.05 -24.12
N LYS A 3 28.10 -16.87 -24.74
CA LYS A 3 27.52 -15.69 -24.13
C LYS A 3 26.01 -15.89 -24.13
N GLN A 4 25.46 -16.49 -23.07
CA GLN A 4 24.01 -16.56 -22.89
C GLN A 4 23.46 -15.14 -22.81
N THR A 5 22.90 -14.69 -23.93
CA THR A 5 22.07 -13.50 -24.01
C THR A 5 20.86 -13.76 -23.13
N THR A 6 20.85 -13.18 -21.92
CA THR A 6 19.67 -13.13 -21.06
C THR A 6 18.58 -12.43 -21.85
N GLU A 7 17.65 -13.19 -22.43
CA GLU A 7 16.39 -12.64 -22.94
C GLU A 7 15.69 -11.96 -21.77
N SER A 8 15.81 -10.63 -21.70
CA SER A 8 15.02 -9.85 -20.78
C SER A 8 13.57 -10.04 -21.21
N ASN A 9 12.74 -10.75 -20.44
CA ASN A 9 11.32 -10.78 -20.76
C ASN A 9 10.73 -9.39 -20.47
N PRO A 10 10.47 -8.55 -21.49
CA PRO A 10 10.05 -7.17 -21.26
C PRO A 10 8.65 -7.12 -20.63
N ALA A 11 7.87 -8.21 -20.73
CA ALA A 11 6.47 -8.26 -20.35
C ALA A 11 6.23 -7.90 -18.87
N GLY A 12 7.08 -8.36 -17.94
CA GLY A 12 6.90 -8.09 -16.51
C GLY A 12 7.05 -6.60 -16.16
N LYS A 13 8.07 -5.94 -16.70
CA LYS A 13 8.29 -4.50 -16.50
C LYS A 13 7.20 -3.67 -17.19
N THR A 14 6.83 -4.05 -18.41
CA THR A 14 5.78 -3.38 -19.17
C THR A 14 4.46 -3.41 -18.43
N LEU A 15 4.06 -4.56 -17.85
CA LEU A 15 2.83 -4.66 -17.05
C LEU A 15 2.82 -3.75 -15.83
N ILE A 16 3.94 -3.62 -15.13
CA ILE A 16 4.06 -2.71 -13.98
C ILE A 16 3.86 -1.25 -14.45
N ILE A 17 4.56 -0.84 -15.51
CA ILE A 17 4.49 0.53 -16.04
C ILE A 17 3.07 0.83 -16.53
N VAL A 18 2.49 -0.06 -17.34
CA VAL A 18 1.12 0.09 -17.85
C VAL A 18 0.14 0.20 -16.70
N GLY A 19 0.25 -0.64 -15.66
CA GLY A 19 -0.62 -0.55 -14.50
C GLY A 19 -0.55 0.79 -13.77
N PHE A 20 0.65 1.30 -13.47
CA PHE A 20 0.79 2.62 -12.82
C PHE A 20 0.28 3.76 -13.70
N VAL A 21 0.58 3.72 -15.01
CA VAL A 21 0.10 4.72 -15.98
C VAL A 21 -1.43 4.64 -16.09
N SER A 22 -2.02 3.45 -16.12
CA SER A 22 -3.47 3.26 -16.11
C SER A 22 -4.12 3.85 -14.87
N ILE A 23 -3.54 3.65 -13.67
CA ILE A 23 -4.05 4.29 -12.44
C ILE A 23 -4.01 5.83 -12.60
N ALA A 24 -2.87 6.41 -13.02
CA ALA A 24 -2.78 7.86 -13.19
C ALA A 24 -3.82 8.40 -14.20
N ILE A 25 -3.99 7.72 -15.34
CA ILE A 25 -4.99 8.07 -16.35
C ILE A 25 -6.40 7.93 -15.79
N LEU A 26 -6.72 6.87 -15.04
CA LEU A 26 -8.04 6.67 -14.43
C LEU A 26 -8.41 7.83 -13.52
N PHE A 27 -7.49 8.26 -12.65
CA PHE A 27 -7.71 9.40 -11.75
C PHE A 27 -7.86 10.72 -12.53
N LEU A 28 -7.04 10.95 -13.56
CA LEU A 28 -7.14 12.16 -14.40
C LEU A 28 -8.44 12.22 -15.21
N VAL A 29 -8.84 11.09 -15.79
CA VAL A 29 -10.09 10.97 -16.55
C VAL A 29 -11.27 11.20 -15.61
N TYR A 30 -11.30 10.54 -14.45
CA TYR A 30 -12.40 10.70 -13.49
C TYR A 30 -12.49 12.13 -12.97
N ALA A 31 -11.37 12.76 -12.63
CA ALA A 31 -11.32 14.15 -12.15
C ALA A 31 -11.96 15.13 -13.15
N ARG A 32 -11.83 14.87 -14.45
CA ARG A 32 -12.45 15.69 -15.50
C ARG A 32 -13.98 15.59 -15.53
N TYR A 33 -14.55 14.49 -15.07
CA TYR A 33 -16.00 14.29 -15.03
C TYR A 33 -16.65 14.82 -13.75
N GLN A 34 -15.86 15.39 -12.82
CA GLN A 34 -16.36 15.92 -11.55
C GLN A 34 -16.83 17.38 -11.61
N ASP A 35 -16.69 18.08 -12.75
CA ASP A 35 -17.05 19.50 -12.86
C ASP A 35 -18.57 19.72 -12.65
N SER A 36 -18.89 20.44 -11.56
CA SER A 36 -20.23 20.59 -10.98
C SER A 36 -21.26 21.34 -11.84
N GLU A 37 -20.86 21.98 -12.94
CA GLU A 37 -21.79 22.75 -13.80
C GLU A 37 -22.70 21.85 -14.68
N LEU A 38 -22.46 20.53 -14.71
CA LEU A 38 -23.17 19.57 -15.56
C LEU A 38 -24.01 18.53 -14.80
N ILE A 39 -24.08 18.59 -13.46
CA ILE A 39 -24.82 17.59 -12.67
C ILE A 39 -26.31 17.94 -12.64
N THR A 40 -27.03 17.53 -13.69
CA THR A 40 -28.50 17.43 -13.68
C THR A 40 -28.93 16.01 -13.27
N PRO A 41 -30.18 15.81 -12.81
CA PRO A 41 -30.67 14.49 -12.41
C PRO A 41 -30.54 13.42 -13.50
N GLU A 42 -30.53 13.82 -14.77
CA GLU A 42 -30.41 12.95 -15.94
C GLU A 42 -29.00 12.35 -16.13
N VAL A 43 -27.98 12.95 -15.49
CA VAL A 43 -26.56 12.56 -15.64
C VAL A 43 -26.09 11.61 -14.51
N ILE A 44 -26.90 11.42 -13.46
CA ILE A 44 -26.56 10.59 -12.29
C ILE A 44 -26.30 9.12 -12.68
N ASP A 45 -27.20 8.52 -13.46
CA ASP A 45 -27.08 7.12 -13.90
C ASP A 45 -25.80 6.86 -14.74
N PRO A 46 -25.46 7.71 -15.73
CA PRO A 46 -24.17 7.65 -16.43
C PRO A 46 -22.95 7.75 -15.50
N ILE A 47 -22.95 8.68 -14.54
CA ILE A 47 -21.80 8.88 -13.62
C ILE A 47 -21.64 7.67 -12.69
N GLN A 48 -22.74 7.07 -12.22
CA GLN A 48 -22.68 5.85 -11.42
C GLN A 48 -22.07 4.67 -12.19
N ARG A 49 -22.39 4.51 -13.48
CA ARG A 49 -21.75 3.49 -14.33
C ARG A 49 -20.27 3.76 -14.52
N MET A 50 -19.87 5.02 -14.71
CA MET A 50 -18.46 5.42 -14.77
C MET A 50 -17.74 5.12 -13.45
N ALA A 51 -18.39 5.35 -12.30
CA ALA A 51 -17.83 5.05 -10.98
C ALA A 51 -17.54 3.54 -10.81
N ILE A 52 -18.47 2.67 -11.21
CA ILE A 52 -18.26 1.21 -11.19
C ILE A 52 -17.12 0.83 -12.14
N GLY A 53 -17.11 1.39 -13.36
CA GLY A 53 -16.04 1.17 -14.34
C GLY A 53 -14.67 1.58 -13.83
N PHE A 54 -14.59 2.69 -13.09
CA PHE A 54 -13.37 3.16 -12.44
C PHE A 54 -12.79 2.11 -11.49
N TYR A 55 -13.60 1.56 -10.58
CA TYR A 55 -13.12 0.54 -9.64
C TYR A 55 -12.74 -0.78 -10.32
N ILE A 56 -13.49 -1.21 -11.34
CA ILE A 56 -13.14 -2.42 -12.12
C ILE A 56 -11.76 -2.24 -12.77
N LEU A 57 -11.53 -1.10 -13.43
CA LEU A 57 -10.25 -0.81 -14.08
C LEU A 57 -9.11 -0.63 -13.07
N LEU A 58 -9.40 -0.06 -11.90
CA LEU A 58 -8.45 0.05 -10.79
C LEU A 58 -8.01 -1.33 -10.28
N LEU A 59 -8.96 -2.27 -10.10
CA LEU A 59 -8.66 -3.65 -9.71
C LEU A 59 -7.84 -4.39 -10.78
N ILE A 60 -8.18 -4.20 -12.07
CA ILE A 60 -7.40 -4.76 -13.18
C ILE A 60 -5.97 -4.21 -13.17
N ALA A 61 -5.79 -2.91 -12.92
CA ALA A 61 -4.47 -2.30 -12.83
C ALA A 61 -3.65 -2.87 -11.66
N PHE A 62 -4.25 -3.06 -10.48
CA PHE A 62 -3.58 -3.74 -9.36
C PHE A 62 -3.19 -5.19 -9.70
N GLY A 63 -4.06 -5.92 -10.40
CA GLY A 63 -3.78 -7.26 -10.88
C GLY A 63 -2.60 -7.30 -11.84
N ALA A 64 -2.57 -6.37 -12.82
CA ALA A 64 -1.47 -6.23 -13.77
C ALA A 64 -0.13 -5.89 -13.07
N ILE A 65 -0.13 -4.97 -12.11
CA ILE A 65 1.06 -4.61 -11.32
C ILE A 65 1.55 -5.82 -10.53
N SER A 66 0.65 -6.51 -9.83
CA SER A 66 0.99 -7.68 -9.00
C SER A 66 1.56 -8.83 -9.82
N PHE A 67 0.94 -9.13 -10.98
CA PHE A 67 1.44 -10.15 -11.90
C PHE A 67 2.76 -9.73 -12.55
N GLY A 68 2.90 -8.47 -12.94
CA GLY A 68 4.15 -7.90 -13.46
C GLY A 68 5.29 -7.95 -12.46
N LEU A 69 5.04 -7.61 -11.18
CA LEU A 69 5.99 -7.74 -10.08
C LEU A 69 6.40 -9.20 -9.87
N TYR A 70 5.45 -10.14 -9.86
CA TYR A 70 5.75 -11.57 -9.75
C TYR A 70 6.66 -12.06 -10.88
N GLN A 71 6.34 -11.73 -12.13
CA GLN A 71 7.14 -12.10 -13.29
C GLN A 71 8.55 -11.49 -13.22
N PHE A 72 8.64 -10.19 -12.92
CA PHE A 72 9.91 -9.47 -12.78
C PHE A 72 10.79 -10.06 -11.67
N HIS A 73 10.19 -10.37 -10.54
CA HIS A 73 10.87 -10.95 -9.38
C HIS A 73 11.38 -12.37 -9.68
N LYS A 74 10.52 -13.22 -10.24
CA LYS A 74 10.87 -14.58 -10.69
C LYS A 74 12.03 -14.58 -11.69
N GLN A 75 12.03 -13.65 -12.64
CA GLN A 75 13.11 -13.50 -13.60
C GLN A 75 14.42 -13.11 -12.91
N LYS A 76 14.38 -12.12 -12.01
CA LYS A 76 15.59 -11.64 -11.31
C LYS A 76 16.23 -12.69 -10.41
N VAL A 77 15.44 -13.60 -9.87
CA VAL A 77 15.91 -14.77 -9.12
C VAL A 77 16.58 -15.78 -10.06
N LYS A 78 15.96 -16.09 -11.21
CA LYS A 78 16.51 -17.02 -12.21
C LYS A 78 17.83 -16.56 -12.81
N GLU A 79 17.94 -15.27 -13.12
CA GLU A 79 19.18 -14.66 -13.62
C GLU A 79 20.34 -14.75 -12.60
N ASN A 80 20.01 -14.94 -11.30
CA ASN A 80 20.95 -15.05 -10.18
C ASN A 80 22.10 -14.02 -10.20
N GLY A 81 21.80 -12.81 -10.69
CA GLY A 81 22.78 -11.76 -10.89
C GLY A 81 23.28 -11.17 -9.58
N LYS A 82 24.46 -10.54 -9.62
CA LYS A 82 25.05 -9.80 -8.47
C LYS A 82 24.57 -8.35 -8.35
N GLY A 83 23.53 -7.97 -9.11
CA GLY A 83 22.93 -6.65 -9.07
C GLY A 83 22.10 -6.44 -7.80
N ILE A 84 21.94 -5.19 -7.38
CA ILE A 84 21.19 -4.83 -6.16
C ILE A 84 19.75 -5.38 -6.21
N ILE A 85 19.09 -5.27 -7.36
CA ILE A 85 17.72 -5.76 -7.56
C ILE A 85 17.65 -7.30 -7.47
N SER A 86 18.65 -8.01 -8.00
CA SER A 86 18.72 -9.48 -7.91
C SER A 86 18.97 -9.94 -6.47
N ILE A 87 19.76 -9.19 -5.69
CA ILE A 87 19.94 -9.46 -4.24
C ILE A 87 18.61 -9.30 -3.50
N ILE A 88 17.88 -8.20 -3.72
CA ILE A 88 16.54 -7.99 -3.15
C ILE A 88 15.63 -9.17 -3.52
N ALA A 89 15.61 -9.54 -4.81
CA ALA A 89 14.76 -10.61 -5.31
C ALA A 89 15.08 -11.96 -4.64
N ASN A 90 16.35 -12.35 -4.59
CA ASN A 90 16.80 -13.59 -3.97
C ASN A 90 16.44 -13.68 -2.48
N ILE A 91 16.65 -12.60 -1.72
CA ILE A 91 16.35 -12.56 -0.28
C ILE A 91 14.86 -12.70 -0.01
N THR A 92 14.02 -12.14 -0.89
CA THR A 92 12.56 -12.09 -0.71
C THR A 92 11.81 -13.24 -1.36
N TRP A 93 12.47 -14.07 -2.19
CA TRP A 93 11.85 -15.21 -2.87
C TRP A 93 11.66 -16.45 -2.00
N ASN A 94 12.38 -16.55 -0.88
CA ASN A 94 12.28 -17.72 -0.01
C ASN A 94 10.91 -17.80 0.72
N SER A 95 10.50 -19.01 1.11
CA SER A 95 9.17 -19.26 1.69
C SER A 95 8.94 -18.51 3.01
N LYS A 96 9.98 -18.38 3.84
CA LYS A 96 9.91 -17.67 5.13
C LYS A 96 9.69 -16.17 4.94
N SER A 97 10.46 -15.55 4.05
CA SER A 97 10.39 -14.13 3.69
C SER A 97 9.05 -13.81 3.03
N ARG A 98 8.53 -14.70 2.16
CA ARG A 98 7.18 -14.57 1.60
C ARG A 98 6.08 -14.64 2.67
N LYS A 99 6.21 -15.54 3.66
CA LYS A 99 5.26 -15.60 4.79
C LYS A 99 5.30 -14.32 5.63
N ILE A 100 6.50 -13.80 5.92
CA ILE A 100 6.68 -12.53 6.63
C ILE A 100 6.05 -11.39 5.84
N PHE A 101 6.35 -11.31 4.54
CA PHE A 101 5.79 -10.31 3.64
C PHE A 101 4.25 -10.31 3.68
N VAL A 102 3.61 -11.48 3.49
CA VAL A 102 2.15 -11.60 3.48
C VAL A 102 1.56 -11.25 4.85
N ALA A 103 2.15 -11.76 5.94
CA ALA A 103 1.69 -11.46 7.29
C ALA A 103 1.74 -9.96 7.58
N THR A 104 2.85 -9.30 7.25
CA THR A 104 3.02 -7.85 7.42
C THR A 104 2.12 -7.06 6.48
N PHE A 105 1.96 -7.47 5.23
CA PHE A 105 1.09 -6.81 4.26
C PHE A 105 -0.37 -6.80 4.75
N VAL A 106 -0.87 -7.94 5.24
CA VAL A 106 -2.25 -8.05 5.74
C VAL A 106 -2.42 -7.30 7.06
N SER A 107 -1.52 -7.50 8.03
CA SER A 107 -1.64 -6.84 9.34
C SER A 107 -1.52 -5.32 9.23
N TYR A 108 -0.57 -4.82 8.44
CA TYR A 108 -0.41 -3.41 8.18
C TYR A 108 -1.59 -2.86 7.37
N GLY A 109 -2.12 -3.60 6.40
CA GLY A 109 -3.29 -3.19 5.62
C GLY A 109 -4.55 -3.02 6.47
N ILE A 110 -4.83 -3.95 7.39
CA ILE A 110 -5.94 -3.83 8.35
C ILE A 110 -5.73 -2.61 9.24
N PHE A 111 -4.53 -2.47 9.79
CA PHE A 111 -4.19 -1.32 10.63
C PHE A 111 -4.38 -0.01 9.85
N PHE A 112 -3.78 0.12 8.67
CA PHE A 112 -3.93 1.28 7.80
C PHE A 112 -5.39 1.61 7.51
N SER A 113 -6.24 0.60 7.24
CA SER A 113 -7.66 0.82 6.95
C SER A 113 -8.42 1.50 8.10
N LEU A 114 -8.07 1.21 9.36
CA LEU A 114 -8.64 1.88 10.53
C LEU A 114 -8.20 3.35 10.60
N PHE A 115 -6.95 3.64 10.26
CA PHE A 115 -6.38 4.99 10.35
C PHE A 115 -6.70 5.88 9.14
N SER A 116 -6.89 5.29 7.96
CA SER A 116 -7.26 6.03 6.74
C SER A 116 -8.74 6.39 6.67
N GLY A 117 -9.53 6.01 7.69
CA GLY A 117 -10.99 6.13 7.67
C GLY A 117 -11.66 5.12 6.74
N THR A 118 -10.91 4.16 6.18
CA THR A 118 -11.49 3.14 5.29
C THR A 118 -12.34 2.13 6.04
N LEU A 119 -12.00 1.82 7.29
CA LEU A 119 -12.83 1.10 8.23
C LEU A 119 -13.27 2.09 9.32
N VAL A 120 -14.54 2.47 9.30
CA VAL A 120 -15.14 3.46 10.20
C VAL A 120 -15.87 2.73 11.32
N TYR A 121 -15.54 3.08 12.57
CA TYR A 121 -16.27 2.62 13.75
C TYR A 121 -16.75 3.83 14.56
N GLN A 122 -18.07 3.99 14.67
CA GLN A 122 -18.71 5.09 15.40
C GLN A 122 -19.72 4.51 16.41
N PRO A 123 -19.30 4.24 17.66
CA PRO A 123 -20.20 3.66 18.67
C PRO A 123 -21.28 4.64 19.14
N GLU A 124 -21.02 5.94 19.08
CA GLU A 124 -21.95 7.00 19.52
C GLU A 124 -23.01 7.36 18.46
N VAL A 125 -22.87 6.83 17.23
CA VAL A 125 -23.75 7.15 16.10
C VAL A 125 -24.36 5.87 15.58
N SER A 126 -25.70 5.79 15.63
CA SER A 126 -26.48 4.76 14.93
C SER A 126 -26.68 5.16 13.46
N PHE A 127 -26.14 4.41 12.52
CA PHE A 127 -26.26 4.73 11.10
C PHE A 127 -27.69 4.66 10.58
N SER A 128 -28.48 3.72 11.10
CA SER A 128 -29.90 3.61 10.78
C SER A 128 -30.71 4.79 11.33
N HIS A 129 -30.45 5.21 12.57
CA HIS A 129 -31.22 6.28 13.21
C HIS A 129 -30.78 7.69 12.77
N HIS A 130 -29.48 7.92 12.59
CA HIS A 130 -28.94 9.25 12.28
C HIS A 130 -28.81 9.52 10.78
N TYR A 131 -28.52 8.50 9.97
CA TYR A 131 -28.35 8.65 8.52
C TYR A 131 -29.49 8.01 7.71
N GLY A 132 -30.46 7.36 8.37
CA GLY A 132 -31.53 6.65 7.66
C GLY A 132 -31.03 5.46 6.84
N ALA A 133 -29.82 4.98 7.13
CA ALA A 133 -29.19 3.92 6.35
C ALA A 133 -29.91 2.59 6.57
N VAL A 134 -30.21 1.89 5.48
CA VAL A 134 -30.67 0.49 5.54
C VAL A 134 -29.45 -0.38 5.78
N ILE A 135 -29.51 -1.29 6.76
CA ILE A 135 -28.36 -2.10 7.16
C ILE A 135 -28.66 -3.58 6.95
N PRO A 136 -27.80 -4.35 6.25
CA PRO A 136 -26.60 -3.91 5.52
C PRO A 136 -26.95 -3.25 4.17
N SER A 137 -26.16 -2.26 3.73
CA SER A 137 -26.28 -1.69 2.38
C SER A 137 -24.96 -1.11 1.88
N ALA A 138 -24.89 -0.83 0.58
CA ALA A 138 -23.78 -0.13 -0.05
C ALA A 138 -24.31 1.00 -0.94
N VAL A 139 -23.73 2.18 -0.80
CA VAL A 139 -24.07 3.38 -1.55
C VAL A 139 -22.82 3.88 -2.25
N ILE A 140 -22.95 4.25 -3.52
CA ILE A 140 -21.87 4.84 -4.31
C ILE A 140 -22.14 6.34 -4.39
N PHE A 141 -21.19 7.14 -3.94
CA PHE A 141 -21.16 8.58 -4.14
C PHE A 141 -20.26 8.87 -5.34
N PRO A 142 -20.83 9.11 -6.53
CA PRO A 142 -20.05 9.17 -7.73
C PRO A 142 -19.42 10.56 -7.94
N CYS A 143 -19.69 11.57 -7.12
CA CYS A 143 -19.22 12.93 -7.33
C CYS A 143 -18.94 13.69 -6.04
N CYS A 144 -18.42 14.89 -6.28
CA CYS A 144 -18.59 16.07 -5.44
C CYS A 144 -17.60 16.21 -4.27
N ASP A 145 -16.39 15.68 -4.44
CA ASP A 145 -15.25 15.93 -3.57
C ASP A 145 -13.97 16.13 -4.40
N GLN A 146 -12.84 16.36 -3.72
CA GLN A 146 -11.55 16.64 -4.33
C GLN A 146 -11.08 15.52 -5.28
N PRO A 147 -10.29 15.85 -6.32
CA PRO A 147 -9.73 14.87 -7.23
C PRO A 147 -9.04 13.71 -6.49
N GLY A 148 -9.48 12.49 -6.81
CA GLY A 148 -8.97 11.25 -6.23
C GLY A 148 -9.65 10.78 -4.95
N TYR A 149 -10.55 11.58 -4.37
CA TYR A 149 -11.45 11.12 -3.32
C TYR A 149 -12.72 10.48 -3.89
N MET A 150 -13.06 10.80 -5.14
CA MET A 150 -14.19 10.26 -5.87
C MET A 150 -13.77 9.31 -6.99
N PRO A 151 -14.62 8.35 -7.39
CA PRO A 151 -15.90 8.00 -6.75
C PRO A 151 -15.67 7.37 -5.38
N GLU A 152 -16.55 7.61 -4.43
CA GLU A 152 -16.50 6.99 -3.10
C GLU A 152 -17.56 5.88 -2.98
N ILE A 153 -17.21 4.78 -2.30
CA ILE A 153 -18.17 3.74 -1.93
C ILE A 153 -18.28 3.69 -0.41
N LEU A 154 -19.50 3.83 0.11
CA LEU A 154 -19.81 3.65 1.51
C LEU A 154 -20.61 2.36 1.70
N VAL A 155 -20.07 1.43 2.49
CA VAL A 155 -20.72 0.16 2.83
C VAL A 155 -21.07 0.16 4.30
N TYR A 156 -22.36 0.10 4.62
CA TYR A 156 -22.86 -0.05 5.98
C TYR A 156 -22.92 -1.54 6.31
N LEU A 157 -22.00 -2.03 7.15
CA LEU A 157 -21.96 -3.42 7.59
C LEU A 157 -22.89 -3.65 8.78
N THR A 158 -22.80 -2.78 9.79
CA THR A 158 -23.64 -2.76 10.98
C THR A 158 -24.01 -1.32 11.34
N ASP A 159 -24.81 -1.13 12.39
CA ASP A 159 -25.26 0.18 12.83
C ASP A 159 -24.16 1.13 13.31
N HIS A 160 -22.96 0.59 13.57
CA HIS A 160 -21.81 1.35 14.07
C HIS A 160 -20.52 1.08 13.27
N VAL A 161 -20.55 0.16 12.30
CA VAL A 161 -19.36 -0.24 11.50
C VAL A 161 -19.65 -0.03 10.02
N GLY A 162 -18.83 0.78 9.38
CA GLY A 162 -18.90 1.08 7.96
C GLY A 162 -17.54 0.90 7.27
N LEU A 163 -17.57 0.70 5.95
CA LEU A 163 -16.39 0.76 5.10
C LEU A 163 -16.52 1.94 4.15
N GLN A 164 -15.51 2.82 4.14
CA GLN A 164 -15.42 3.98 3.27
C GLN A 164 -14.28 3.78 2.27
N ILE A 165 -14.60 3.38 1.04
CA ILE A 165 -13.60 3.10 0.01
C ILE A 165 -13.35 4.37 -0.78
N ILE A 166 -12.35 5.13 -0.37
CA ILE A 166 -11.84 6.30 -1.11
C ILE A 166 -10.72 5.83 -2.04
N PRO A 167 -10.76 6.11 -3.36
CA PRO A 167 -9.80 5.58 -4.33
C PRO A 167 -8.34 5.85 -3.98
N ILE A 168 -8.01 7.10 -3.64
CA ILE A 168 -6.62 7.45 -3.29
C ILE A 168 -6.17 6.72 -2.03
N ASN A 169 -7.04 6.56 -1.02
CA ASN A 169 -6.73 5.82 0.19
C ASN A 169 -6.53 4.34 -0.09
N LEU A 170 -7.30 3.76 -1.01
CA LEU A 170 -7.13 2.37 -1.44
C LEU A 170 -5.77 2.16 -2.14
N VAL A 171 -5.39 3.07 -3.04
CA VAL A 171 -4.07 3.03 -3.70
C VAL A 171 -2.95 3.17 -2.66
N LEU A 172 -3.05 4.14 -1.75
CA LEU A 172 -2.08 4.34 -0.68
C LEU A 172 -2.00 3.13 0.25
N GLN A 173 -3.13 2.54 0.63
CA GLN A 173 -3.20 1.35 1.47
C GLN A 173 -2.43 0.20 0.83
N VAL A 174 -2.66 -0.08 -0.45
CA VAL A 174 -1.96 -1.16 -1.18
C VAL A 174 -0.46 -0.86 -1.31
N VAL A 175 -0.10 0.35 -1.72
CA VAL A 175 1.31 0.74 -1.95
C VAL A 175 2.10 0.74 -0.65
N VAL A 176 1.61 1.41 0.38
CA VAL A 176 2.32 1.52 1.66
C VAL A 176 2.40 0.15 2.34
N SER A 177 1.33 -0.65 2.33
CA SER A 177 1.37 -2.01 2.89
C SER A 177 2.37 -2.91 2.15
N TYR A 178 2.45 -2.79 0.81
CA TYR A 178 3.45 -3.51 0.01
C TYR A 178 4.86 -3.09 0.38
N LEU A 179 5.12 -1.79 0.48
CA LEU A 179 6.44 -1.26 0.81
C LEU A 179 6.87 -1.65 2.23
N VAL A 180 5.98 -1.54 3.21
CA VAL A 180 6.27 -1.96 4.59
C VAL A 180 6.53 -3.47 4.64
N GLY A 181 5.66 -4.29 4.01
CA GLY A 181 5.86 -5.74 3.92
C GLY A 181 7.20 -6.12 3.28
N LEU A 182 7.59 -5.44 2.19
CA LEU A 182 8.88 -5.66 1.52
C LEU A 182 10.06 -5.31 2.43
N ASN A 183 10.01 -4.15 3.08
CA ASN A 183 11.05 -3.69 3.99
C ASN A 183 11.20 -4.63 5.20
N THR A 184 10.10 -5.06 5.81
CA THR A 184 10.11 -6.01 6.93
C THR A 184 10.65 -7.37 6.50
N ALA A 185 10.25 -7.88 5.33
CA ALA A 185 10.72 -9.16 4.81
C ALA A 185 12.24 -9.16 4.57
N ILE A 186 12.78 -8.08 3.99
CA ILE A 186 14.24 -7.91 3.81
C ILE A 186 14.92 -7.74 5.18
N ALA A 187 14.35 -6.93 6.08
CA ALA A 187 14.88 -6.67 7.42
C ALA A 187 15.08 -7.95 8.22
N VAL A 188 14.01 -8.74 8.34
CA VAL A 188 14.01 -9.99 9.11
C VAL A 188 14.92 -11.03 8.44
N SER A 189 14.88 -11.14 7.11
CA SER A 189 15.73 -12.07 6.37
C SER A 189 17.21 -11.73 6.55
N ALA A 190 17.59 -10.45 6.38
CA ALA A 190 18.96 -9.99 6.59
C ALA A 190 19.43 -10.16 8.03
N TYR A 191 18.58 -9.88 9.03
CA TYR A 191 18.90 -10.09 10.43
C TYR A 191 19.14 -11.58 10.72
N SER A 192 18.28 -12.46 10.19
CA SER A 192 18.44 -13.91 10.35
C SER A 192 19.74 -14.44 9.72
N ILE A 193 20.15 -13.88 8.58
CA ILE A 193 21.42 -14.20 7.91
C ILE A 193 22.60 -13.59 8.69
N SER A 194 22.43 -12.39 9.24
CA SER A 194 23.45 -11.66 10.00
C SER A 194 23.66 -12.16 11.42
N LYS A 195 22.80 -12.98 12.02
CA LYS A 195 23.03 -13.55 13.37
C LYS A 195 24.34 -14.34 13.48
N LYS A 196 25.01 -14.63 12.35
CA LYS A 196 26.36 -15.22 12.25
C LYS A 196 27.51 -14.19 12.22
N GLY A 197 27.23 -12.88 12.21
CA GLY A 197 28.21 -11.78 12.11
C GLY A 197 27.83 -10.55 12.95
N ARG A 198 28.73 -10.17 13.86
CA ARG A 198 28.50 -9.38 15.10
C ARG A 198 28.20 -7.85 14.95
N ASN A 199 27.66 -7.33 13.84
CA ASN A 199 27.60 -5.86 13.59
C ASN A 199 26.32 -5.30 12.92
N THR A 200 25.10 -5.65 13.34
CA THR A 200 23.85 -5.18 12.65
C THR A 200 22.76 -4.51 13.49
N SER A 201 23.06 -4.11 14.73
CA SER A 201 22.08 -3.45 15.64
C SER A 201 21.39 -2.21 15.02
N THR A 202 22.10 -1.40 14.23
CA THR A 202 21.57 -0.15 13.64
C THR A 202 20.55 -0.38 12.52
N ILE A 203 20.60 -1.52 11.82
CA ILE A 203 19.71 -1.78 10.67
C ILE A 203 18.28 -2.10 11.12
N GLY A 204 18.14 -2.79 12.27
CA GLY A 204 16.84 -3.08 12.89
C GLY A 204 16.14 -1.83 13.43
N ALA A 205 16.90 -0.85 13.94
CA ALA A 205 16.34 0.39 14.49
C ALA A 205 15.73 1.29 13.40
N ILE A 206 16.41 1.44 12.26
CA ILE A 206 15.91 2.27 11.13
C ILE A 206 14.69 1.61 10.49
N THR A 207 14.71 0.29 10.28
CA THR A 207 13.55 -0.43 9.75
C THR A 207 12.38 -0.42 10.73
N GLY A 208 12.60 -0.62 12.02
CA GLY A 208 11.56 -0.50 13.05
C GLY A 208 10.90 0.89 13.12
N LEU A 209 11.69 1.97 12.96
CA LEU A 209 11.20 3.35 13.01
C LEU A 209 10.27 3.72 11.84
N PHE A 210 10.47 3.13 10.65
CA PHE A 210 9.63 3.38 9.47
C PHE A 210 8.57 2.30 9.21
N ILE A 211 8.70 1.12 9.83
CA ILE A 211 7.61 0.11 9.92
C ILE A 211 6.52 0.62 10.85
N ALA A 212 6.88 1.37 11.90
CA ALA A 212 5.91 2.13 12.68
C ALA A 212 5.29 3.19 11.76
N CYS A 213 4.03 2.99 11.39
CA CYS A 213 3.22 3.96 10.68
C CYS A 213 3.26 5.31 11.44
N PRO A 214 3.99 6.33 10.95
CA PRO A 214 4.16 7.58 11.70
C PRO A 214 2.82 8.28 11.91
N THR A 215 1.92 8.12 10.95
CA THR A 215 0.55 8.63 10.96
C THR A 215 -0.34 7.92 11.97
N CYS A 216 -0.10 6.63 12.23
CA CYS A 216 -0.94 5.84 13.12
C CYS A 216 -0.64 6.08 14.61
N SER A 217 0.59 6.49 14.95
CA SER A 217 0.91 6.90 16.33
C SER A 217 0.09 8.13 16.74
N GLY A 218 -0.12 9.07 15.82
CA GLY A 218 -0.89 10.29 16.05
C GLY A 218 -2.37 10.05 16.33
N SER A 219 -3.07 9.30 15.45
CA SER A 219 -4.51 9.07 15.65
C SER A 219 -4.81 8.07 16.76
N PHE A 220 -3.86 7.18 17.10
CA PHE A 220 -4.00 6.31 18.27
C PHE A 220 -3.97 7.16 19.54
N LEU A 221 -3.07 8.14 19.63
CA LEU A 221 -3.02 9.08 20.75
C LEU A 221 -4.34 9.86 20.92
N SER A 222 -5.01 10.25 19.82
CA SER A 222 -6.29 10.98 19.89
C SER A 222 -7.45 10.14 20.41
N LEU A 223 -7.41 8.82 20.27
CA LEU A 223 -8.42 7.92 20.86
C LEU A 223 -8.28 7.80 22.39
N PHE A 224 -7.07 8.01 22.92
CA PHE A 224 -6.81 7.96 24.37
C PHE A 224 -6.85 9.35 25.04
N ILE A 225 -6.60 10.43 24.31
CA ILE A 225 -6.71 11.82 24.80
C ILE A 225 -8.11 12.33 24.45
N GLY A 226 -9.11 11.88 25.19
CA GLY A 226 -10.52 12.18 24.95
C GLY A 226 -10.88 13.67 25.06
N THR A 227 -11.86 14.07 24.25
CA THR A 227 -12.76 15.23 24.37
C THR A 227 -12.13 16.64 24.49
N ALA A 228 -12.56 17.54 23.60
CA ALA A 228 -12.17 18.95 23.41
C ALA A 228 -10.76 19.22 22.82
N SER A 229 -9.67 18.62 23.34
CA SER A 229 -8.32 18.80 22.77
C SER A 229 -8.05 17.94 21.53
N GLY A 230 -8.83 16.87 21.35
CA GLY A 230 -8.76 15.97 20.20
C GLY A 230 -9.07 16.64 18.87
N ILE A 231 -9.98 17.62 18.82
CA ILE A 231 -10.40 18.23 17.53
C ILE A 231 -9.27 19.08 16.93
N ALA A 232 -8.57 19.87 17.75
CA ALA A 232 -7.40 20.63 17.33
C ALA A 232 -6.21 19.73 16.99
N LEU A 233 -6.00 18.66 17.78
CA LEU A 233 -4.99 17.66 17.52
C LEU A 233 -5.27 16.90 16.21
N THR A 234 -6.53 16.54 15.92
CA THR A 234 -6.94 15.90 14.67
C THR A 234 -6.69 16.80 13.46
N ILE A 235 -7.03 18.10 13.54
CA ILE A 235 -6.77 19.05 12.45
C ILE A 235 -5.26 19.27 12.23
N ALA A 236 -4.46 19.31 13.30
CA ALA A 236 -3.00 19.38 13.19
C ALA A 236 -2.41 18.07 12.63
N LEU A 237 -2.96 16.93 13.02
CA LEU A 237 -2.53 15.60 12.58
C LEU A 237 -2.92 15.30 11.13
N THR A 238 -4.05 15.81 10.61
CA THR A 238 -4.43 15.62 9.19
C THR A 238 -3.45 16.32 8.25
N GLN A 239 -3.01 17.54 8.61
CA GLN A 239 -1.95 18.24 7.87
C GLN A 239 -0.60 17.51 7.97
N LEU A 240 -0.29 16.98 9.15
CA LEU A 240 0.94 16.21 9.38
C LEU A 240 0.89 14.82 8.70
N GLN A 241 -0.30 14.25 8.51
CA GLN A 241 -0.50 12.96 7.86
C GLN A 241 -0.05 12.98 6.41
N THR A 242 -0.40 14.02 5.65
CA THR A 242 0.08 14.23 4.28
C THR A 242 1.60 14.36 4.25
N LEU A 243 2.19 15.10 5.20
CA LEU A 243 3.63 15.26 5.32
C LEU A 243 4.34 13.93 5.65
N PHE A 244 3.79 13.14 6.56
CA PHE A 244 4.31 11.83 6.90
C PHE A 244 4.20 10.84 5.75
N ILE A 245 3.11 10.85 4.97
CA ILE A 245 2.98 10.02 3.77
C ILE A 245 4.02 10.46 2.72
N ALA A 246 4.14 11.77 2.50
CA ALA A 246 5.10 12.35 1.55
C ALA A 246 6.57 12.02 1.90
N ILE A 247 6.91 11.93 3.19
CA ILE A 247 8.27 11.60 3.65
C ILE A 247 8.47 10.08 3.72
N SER A 248 7.48 9.32 4.20
CA SER A 248 7.61 7.88 4.43
C SER A 248 7.70 7.09 3.12
N ILE A 249 6.96 7.44 2.07
CA ILE A 249 6.99 6.72 0.79
C ILE A 249 8.40 6.72 0.17
N PRO A 250 9.09 7.88 0.00
CA PRO A 250 10.47 7.90 -0.48
C PRO A 250 11.44 7.08 0.38
N ILE A 251 11.29 7.13 1.70
CA ILE A 251 12.16 6.39 2.62
C ILE A 251 11.91 4.87 2.49
N LEU A 252 10.66 4.45 2.44
CA LEU A 252 10.29 3.05 2.25
C LEU A 252 10.69 2.52 0.86
N LEU A 253 10.72 3.38 -0.16
CA LEU A 253 11.22 3.04 -1.49
C LEU A 253 12.75 2.89 -1.51
N THR A 254 13.48 3.74 -0.79
CA THR A 254 14.96 3.75 -0.81
C THR A 254 15.58 2.71 0.13
N THR A 255 14.91 2.37 1.23
CA THR A 255 15.41 1.45 2.26
C THR A 255 15.80 0.06 1.73
N PRO A 256 15.02 -0.62 0.85
CA PRO A 256 15.41 -1.90 0.27
C PRO A 256 16.74 -1.83 -0.49
N PHE A 257 16.99 -0.72 -1.21
CA PHE A 257 18.22 -0.52 -1.97
C PHE A 257 19.42 -0.26 -1.07
N ILE A 258 19.26 0.57 -0.02
CA ILE A 258 20.30 0.81 0.97
C ILE A 258 20.68 -0.50 1.66
N MET A 259 19.68 -1.29 2.04
CA MET A 259 19.86 -2.57 2.70
C MET A 259 20.57 -3.58 1.80
N ALA A 260 20.12 -3.72 0.55
CA ALA A 260 20.76 -4.60 -0.41
C ALA A 260 22.20 -4.18 -0.78
N ARG A 261 22.51 -2.87 -0.79
CA ARG A 261 23.90 -2.38 -0.93
C ARG A 261 24.77 -2.79 0.25
N LYS A 262 24.30 -2.60 1.49
CA LYS A 262 25.04 -3.03 2.69
C LYS A 262 25.28 -4.54 2.68
N LEU A 263 24.27 -5.30 2.28
CA LEU A 263 24.35 -6.75 2.12
C LEU A 263 25.38 -7.15 1.05
N LYS A 264 25.36 -6.50 -0.12
CA LYS A 264 26.38 -6.74 -1.16
C LYS A 264 27.80 -6.50 -0.63
N ASN A 265 28.01 -5.42 0.12
CA ASN A 265 29.33 -5.03 0.61
C ASN A 265 29.84 -5.90 1.77
N SER A 266 28.95 -6.61 2.48
CA SER A 266 29.33 -7.49 3.59
C SER A 266 29.80 -8.88 3.13
N GLY A 267 29.85 -9.15 1.82
CA GLY A 267 30.43 -10.37 1.25
C GLY A 267 29.65 -11.66 1.54
N ILE A 268 28.45 -11.57 2.12
CA ILE A 268 27.61 -12.72 2.43
C ILE A 268 27.01 -13.27 1.12
N ASP A 269 27.07 -14.58 0.92
CA ASP A 269 26.49 -15.25 -0.25
C ASP A 269 24.98 -15.46 -0.08
N TYR A 270 24.19 -14.66 -0.79
CA TYR A 270 22.72 -14.72 -0.82
C TYR A 270 22.16 -15.74 -1.81
N SER A 271 23.01 -16.42 -2.59
CA SER A 271 22.59 -17.38 -3.63
C SER A 271 22.29 -18.77 -3.07
N LYS A 272 22.79 -19.08 -1.88
CA LYS A 272 22.47 -20.32 -1.18
C LYS A 272 21.21 -20.11 -0.34
N PRO A 273 20.08 -20.76 -0.66
CA PRO A 273 19.01 -20.87 0.31
C PRO A 273 19.63 -21.49 1.56
N SER A 274 19.42 -20.87 2.72
CA SER A 274 19.73 -21.51 3.98
C SER A 274 18.98 -22.85 4.02
N LYS A 275 19.67 -23.94 3.66
CA LYS A 275 19.28 -25.28 4.09
C LYS A 275 19.40 -25.27 5.60
N LEU A 276 18.33 -24.89 6.28
CA LEU A 276 18.20 -24.97 7.73
C LEU A 276 16.70 -24.95 8.03
N LEU A 277 16.18 -26.19 8.07
CA LEU A 277 14.97 -26.70 8.75
C LEU A 277 13.69 -25.86 8.63
#